data_AF-A0A1F5GDE3-F1
#
_entry.id   AF-A0A1F5GDE3-F1
#
_cell.length_a   1.000
_cell.length_b   1.000
_cell.length_c   1.000
_cell.angle_alpha   90.00
_cell.angle_beta   90.00
_cell.angle_gamma   90.00
#
_symmetry.space_group_name_H-M   'P 1'
#
loop_
_entity.id
_entity.type
_entity.pdbx_description
1 polymer ?
#
loop_
_entity_poly.entity_id
_entity_poly.type
_entity_poly.pdbx_seq_one_letter_code
_entity_poly.pdbx_strand_id
1 'polypeptide(L)' 'MEKEYMDSKSIQYEEILVDERPEEAQKMITMSGQLGVPFTVIKKEDGQEEKILGFDKTKIDQILQISS' A
#
# COMPACT_ATOMS: atom_id res chain seq x y z
N MET A 1 12.39 -0.72 -2.62
CA MET A 1 12.22 -1.18 -1.23
C MET A 1 10.85 -1.82 -0.99
N GLU A 2 9.72 -1.10 -1.05
CA GLU A 2 8.42 -1.72 -0.76
C GLU A 2 7.98 -2.77 -1.80
N LYS A 3 8.01 -2.44 -3.09
CA LYS A 3 7.69 -3.41 -4.17
C LYS A 3 8.59 -4.64 -4.10
N GLU A 4 9.90 -4.42 -4.02
CA GLU A 4 10.89 -5.50 -3.86
C GLU A 4 10.58 -6.38 -2.63
N TYR A 5 10.11 -5.79 -1.53
CA TYR A 5 9.68 -6.53 -0.36
C TYR A 5 8.45 -7.40 -0.67
N MET A 6 7.43 -6.82 -1.28
CA MET A 6 6.22 -7.54 -1.68
C MET A 6 6.53 -8.68 -2.65
N ASP A 7 7.38 -8.44 -3.65
CA ASP A 7 7.86 -9.43 -4.62
C ASP A 7 8.61 -10.56 -3.92
N SER A 8 9.51 -10.23 -2.98
CA SER A 8 10.27 -11.23 -2.21
C SER A 8 9.39 -12.15 -1.35
N LYS A 9 8.19 -11.68 -1.00
CA LYS A 9 7.16 -12.43 -0.26
C LYS A 9 6.09 -13.03 -1.18
N SER A 10 6.21 -12.86 -2.50
CA SER A 10 5.22 -13.28 -3.50
C SER A 10 3.82 -12.73 -3.23
N ILE A 11 3.74 -11.55 -2.61
CA ILE A 11 2.48 -10.85 -2.32
C ILE A 11 1.96 -10.31 -3.65
N GLN A 12 0.71 -10.62 -3.97
CA GLN A 12 0.03 -10.04 -5.14
C GLN A 12 -0.46 -8.63 -4.77
N TYR A 13 -0.19 -7.66 -5.64
CA TYR A 13 -0.62 -6.28 -5.46
C TYR A 13 -0.95 -5.62 -6.81
N GLU A 14 -1.77 -4.57 -6.76
CA GLU A 14 -1.97 -3.66 -7.87
C GLU A 14 -1.03 -2.47 -7.72
N GLU A 15 -0.27 -2.17 -8.78
CA GLU A 15 0.56 -0.98 -8.82
C GLU A 15 -0.16 0.17 -9.52
N ILE A 16 -0.29 1.30 -8.82
CA ILE A 16 -0.90 2.52 -9.36
C ILE A 16 0.18 3.61 -9.45
N LEU A 17 0.56 3.97 -10.68
CA LEU A 17 1.45 5.09 -10.98
C LEU A 17 0.65 6.40 -10.95
N VAL A 18 0.63 7.05 -9.79
CA VAL A 18 -0.15 8.27 -9.54
C VAL A 18 0.40 9.49 -10.28
N ASP A 19 1.68 9.50 -10.63
CA ASP A 19 2.32 10.54 -11.44
C ASP A 19 1.87 10.53 -12.90
N GLU A 20 1.42 9.38 -13.40
CA GLU A 20 0.84 9.24 -14.74
C GLU A 20 -0.68 9.47 -14.77
N ARG A 21 -1.35 9.48 -13.60
CA ARG A 21 -2.82 9.48 -13.46
C ARG A 21 -3.29 10.50 -12.42
N PRO A 22 -3.62 11.74 -12.83
CA PRO A 22 -4.02 12.81 -11.93
C PRO A 22 -5.20 12.46 -11.00
N GLU A 23 -6.17 11.69 -11.47
CA GLU A 23 -7.31 11.22 -10.67
C GLU A 23 -6.88 10.27 -9.54
N GLU A 24 -5.93 9.38 -9.79
CA GLU A 24 -5.42 8.45 -8.78
C GLU A 24 -4.51 9.19 -7.79
N ALA A 25 -3.75 10.19 -8.23
CA ALA A 25 -3.03 11.09 -7.32
C ALA A 25 -3.99 11.81 -6.36
N GLN A 26 -5.08 12.38 -6.88
CA GLN A 26 -6.06 13.06 -6.05
C GLN A 26 -6.73 12.10 -5.06
N LYS A 27 -7.08 10.89 -5.50
CA LYS A 27 -7.65 9.84 -4.65
C LYS A 27 -6.68 9.40 -3.56
N MET A 28 -5.40 9.20 -3.89
CA MET A 28 -4.34 8.92 -2.92
C MET A 28 -4.26 10.03 -1.86
N ILE A 29 -4.20 11.30 -2.28
CA ILE A 29 -4.12 12.46 -1.36
C ILE A 29 -5.35 12.51 -0.45
N THR A 30 -6.55 12.33 -1.00
CA THR A 30 -7.79 12.32 -0.21
C THR A 30 -7.83 11.17 0.79
N MET A 31 -7.33 9.98 0.43
CA MET A 31 -7.32 8.81 1.31
C MET A 31 -6.26 8.86 2.41
N SER A 32 -5.10 9.49 2.12
CA SER A 32 -3.87 9.42 2.92
C SER A 32 -3.55 10.73 3.65
N GLY A 33 -4.02 11.88 3.15
CA GLY A 33 -3.58 13.20 3.57
C GLY A 33 -2.16 13.58 3.13
N GLN A 34 -1.52 12.76 2.30
CA GLN A 34 -0.12 12.89 1.88
C GLN A 34 0.02 13.07 0.36
N LEU A 35 1.04 13.84 -0.06
CA LEU A 35 1.36 14.10 -1.47
C LEU A 35 2.36 13.09 -2.08
N GLY A 36 3.16 12.41 -1.26
CA GLY A 36 4.23 11.52 -1.69
C GLY A 36 3.87 10.04 -1.67
N VAL A 37 4.59 9.27 -2.48
CA VAL A 37 4.60 7.79 -2.49
C VAL A 37 5.73 7.23 -1.60
N PRO A 38 5.63 5.97 -1.13
CA PRO A 38 4.52 5.04 -1.33
C PRO A 38 3.34 5.26 -0.37
N PHE A 39 2.16 4.81 -0.82
CA PHE A 39 0.93 4.68 -0.04
C PHE A 39 0.30 3.33 -0.35
N THR A 40 0.01 2.54 0.68
CA THR A 40 -0.55 1.19 0.51
C THR A 40 -1.93 1.09 1.15
N VAL A 41 -2.85 0.45 0.44
CA VAL A 41 -4.17 0.08 0.95
C VAL A 41 -4.29 -1.44 0.92
N ILE A 42 -4.53 -2.04 2.08
CA ILE A 42 -4.75 -3.48 2.20
C ILE A 42 -6.23 -3.69 2.53
N LYS A 43 -6.96 -4.33 1.61
CA LYS A 43 -8.36 -4.71 1.81
C LYS A 43 -8.43 -6.09 2.46
N LYS A 44 -9.09 -6.18 3.61
CA LYS A 44 -9.34 -7.42 4.33
C LYS A 44 -10.62 -8.10 3.82
N GLU A 45 -10.76 -9.39 4.10
CA GLU A 45 -11.93 -10.18 3.69
C GLU A 45 -13.25 -9.67 4.31
N ASP A 46 -13.17 -9.02 5.47
CA ASP A 46 -14.31 -8.40 6.17
C ASP A 46 -14.70 -7.03 5.60
N GLY A 47 -14.04 -6.59 4.53
CA GLY A 47 -14.28 -5.30 3.88
C GLY A 47 -13.59 -4.11 4.55
N GLN A 48 -12.84 -4.32 5.64
CA GLN A 48 -12.03 -3.25 6.24
C GLN A 48 -10.81 -2.93 5.39
N GLU A 49 -10.42 -1.65 5.39
CA GLU A 49 -9.21 -1.17 4.71
C GLU A 49 -8.17 -0.73 5.75
N GLU A 50 -6.98 -1.27 5.65
CA GLU A 50 -5.80 -0.76 6.36
C GLU A 50 -5.01 0.14 5.42
N LYS A 51 -4.64 1.32 5.91
CA LYS A 51 -3.91 2.33 5.15
C LYS A 51 -2.53 2.54 5.76
N ILE A 52 -1.49 2.49 4.94
CA ILE A 52 -0.10 2.60 5.37
C ILE A 52 0.54 3.77 4.63
N LEU A 53 1.10 4.72 5.39
CA LEU A 53 1.82 5.88 4.87
C LEU A 53 3.31 5.57 4.83
N GLY A 54 3.91 5.66 3.64
CA GLY A 54 5.30 5.24 3.44
C GLY A 54 5.46 3.73 3.56
N PHE A 55 6.72 3.27 3.48
CA PHE A 55 7.02 1.84 3.59
C PHE A 55 7.18 1.43 5.07
N ASP A 56 6.22 0.66 5.57
CA ASP A 56 6.27 0.05 6.91
C ASP A 56 6.18 -1.47 6.81
N LYS A 57 7.34 -2.12 6.71
CA LYS A 57 7.46 -3.58 6.67
C LYS A 57 6.75 -4.24 7.86
N THR A 58 6.94 -3.72 9.06
CA THR A 58 6.38 -4.33 10.29
C THR A 58 4.87 -4.31 10.25
N LYS A 59 4.27 -3.19 9.83
CA LYS A 59 2.82 -3.06 9.70
C LYS A 59 2.26 -3.96 8.59
N ILE A 60 2.94 -4.07 7.45
CA ILE A 60 2.58 -5.00 6.37
C ILE A 60 2.57 -6.44 6.90
N ASP A 61 3.63 -6.85 7.61
CA ASP A 61 3.74 -8.21 8.15
C ASP A 61 2.64 -8.52 9.16
N GLN A 62 2.31 -7.57 10.02
CA GLN A 62 1.22 -7.69 10.99
C GLN A 62 -0.15 -7.83 10.32
N ILE A 63 -0.43 -7.01 9.30
CA ILE A 63 -1.74 -7.03 8.63
C ILE A 63 -1.91 -8.31 7.81
N LEU A 64 -0.87 -8.73 7.08
CA LEU A 64 -0.90 -9.90 6.20
C LEU A 64 -0.53 -11.21 6.92
N GLN A 65 -0.27 -11.15 8.23
CA GLN A 65 0.09 -12.30 9.06
C GLN A 65 1.31 -13.07 8.53
N ILE A 66 2.30 -12.34 7.99
CA ILE A 66 3.53 -12.92 7.45
C ILE A 66 4.44 -13.28 8.62
N SER A 67 4.77 -14.56 8.74
CA SER A 67 5.77 -15.04 9.69
C SER A 67 7.17 -14.82 9.12
N SER A 68 8.09 -14.35 9.96
CA SER A 68 9.52 -14.20 9.63
C SER A 68 10.24 -15.54 9.51
#